data_AF-A0A369QKZ7-F1
#
_entry.id   AF-A0A369QKZ7-F1
#
_cell.length_a   1.000
_cell.length_b   1.000
_cell.length_c   1.000
_cell.angle_alpha   90.00
_cell.angle_beta   90.00
_cell.angle_gamma   90.00
#
_symmetry.space_group_name_H-M   'P 1'
#
loop_
_entity.id
_entity.type
_entity.pdbx_description
1 polymer ?
#
loop_
_entity_poly.entity_id
_entity_poly.type
_entity_poly.pdbx_seq_one_letter_code
_entity_poly.pdbx_strand_id
1 'polypeptide(L)'
;MRHPKNRKLRLADLLADKSFIDWVHQVDGEARVKWAAYWQQNPHQQALVADAALIVRGIPFAPNRLPPQVVEQQWQQLRPRLQTPVPTRQAKQASSFLNDYQYAALTFFSILVGAMGYWYFKTK
;
A
#
# COMPACT_ATOMS: atom_id res chain seq x y z
N MET A 1 22.77 12.09 -21.79
CA MET A 1 21.74 11.24 -22.44
C MET A 1 21.24 11.92 -23.69
N ARG A 2 21.39 11.30 -24.86
CA ARG A 2 21.08 11.87 -26.19
C ARG A 2 19.69 11.39 -26.60
N HIS A 3 18.69 12.29 -26.68
CA HIS A 3 17.35 11.90 -27.14
C HIS A 3 17.35 11.83 -28.68
N PRO A 4 16.82 10.74 -29.28
CA PRO A 4 16.70 10.62 -30.72
C PRO A 4 15.72 11.68 -31.25
N LYS A 5 16.09 12.30 -32.36
CA LYS A 5 15.50 13.51 -32.97
C LYS A 5 13.97 13.50 -33.19
N ASN A 6 13.27 12.38 -33.02
CA ASN A 6 11.84 12.21 -33.36
C ASN A 6 11.05 11.39 -32.32
N ARG A 7 11.37 11.51 -31.02
CA ARG A 7 10.63 10.77 -29.98
C ARG A 7 9.48 11.62 -29.41
N LYS A 8 8.26 11.08 -29.46
CA LYS A 8 7.13 11.57 -28.67
C LYS A 8 7.45 11.36 -27.18
N LEU A 9 7.58 12.45 -26.43
CA LEU A 9 7.78 12.40 -24.99
C LEU A 9 6.43 12.26 -24.30
N ARG A 10 6.40 11.54 -23.19
CA ARG A 10 5.26 11.50 -22.28
C ARG A 10 5.53 12.42 -21.10
N LEU A 11 4.48 12.78 -20.37
CA LEU A 11 4.58 13.61 -19.16
C LEU A 11 5.62 13.08 -18.17
N ALA A 12 5.60 11.77 -17.89
CA ALA A 12 6.55 11.14 -16.98
C ALA A 12 8.00 11.23 -17.46
N ASP A 13 8.24 11.21 -18.78
CA ASP A 13 9.57 11.32 -19.35
C ASP A 13 10.13 12.74 -19.15
N LEU A 14 9.28 13.77 -19.22
CA LEU A 14 9.63 15.17 -18.96
C LEU A 14 9.91 15.41 -17.47
N LEU A 15 9.05 14.91 -16.59
CA LEU A 15 9.19 15.08 -15.14
C LEU A 15 10.39 14.32 -14.56
N ALA A 16 10.87 13.28 -15.25
CA ALA A 16 12.06 12.53 -14.85
C ALA A 16 13.37 13.10 -15.43
N ASP A 17 13.33 13.98 -16.44
CA ASP A 17 14.53 14.56 -17.06
C ASP A 17 15.02 15.77 -16.24
N LYS A 18 16.16 15.61 -15.57
CA LYS A 18 16.81 16.71 -14.83
C LYS A 18 17.05 17.96 -15.70
N SER A 19 17.45 17.79 -16.96
CA SER A 19 17.69 18.92 -17.86
C SER A 19 16.39 19.64 -18.24
N PHE A 20 15.24 18.96 -18.19
CA PHE A 20 13.93 19.61 -18.34
C PHE A 20 13.65 20.49 -17.13
N ILE A 21 13.85 19.95 -15.93
CA ILE A 21 13.65 20.67 -14.67
C ILE A 21 14.57 21.90 -14.58
N ASP A 22 15.86 21.74 -14.89
CA ASP A 22 16.85 22.82 -14.91
C ASP A 22 16.46 23.91 -15.91
N TRP A 23 15.91 23.53 -17.07
CA TRP A 23 15.38 24.47 -18.06
C TRP A 23 14.15 25.24 -17.53
N VAL A 24 13.19 24.55 -16.90
CA VAL A 24 11.98 25.18 -16.33
C VAL A 24 12.35 26.21 -15.26
N HIS A 25 13.35 25.92 -14.43
CA HIS A 25 13.86 26.83 -13.40
C HIS A 25 14.89 27.85 -13.92
N GLN A 26 15.22 27.81 -15.22
CA GLN A 26 16.17 28.72 -15.87
C GLN A 26 17.59 28.69 -15.27
N VAL A 27 18.01 27.56 -14.72
CA VAL A 27 19.30 27.41 -14.01
C VAL A 27 20.46 27.15 -14.99
N ASP A 28 20.18 26.61 -16.18
CA ASP A 28 21.20 26.21 -17.15
C ASP A 28 20.92 26.75 -18.57
N GLY A 29 21.95 27.37 -19.16
CA GLY A 29 21.93 27.90 -20.52
C GLY A 29 21.98 26.80 -21.59
N GLU A 30 22.67 25.67 -21.34
CA GLU A 30 22.71 24.55 -22.29
C GLU A 30 21.35 23.87 -22.41
N ALA A 31 20.67 23.67 -21.27
CA ALA A 31 19.30 23.19 -21.24
C ALA A 31 18.36 24.09 -22.05
N ARG A 32 18.52 25.42 -21.99
CA ARG A 32 17.71 26.37 -22.77
C ARG A 32 17.84 26.17 -24.28
N VAL A 33 19.06 25.97 -24.78
CA VAL A 33 19.31 25.72 -26.21
C VAL A 33 18.74 24.36 -26.63
N LYS A 34 18.96 23.32 -25.81
CA LYS A 34 18.43 21.97 -26.06
C LYS A 34 16.90 21.97 -26.20
N TRP A 35 16.18 22.58 -25.25
CA TRP A 35 14.72 22.59 -25.23
C TRP A 35 14.11 23.53 -26.28
N ALA A 36 14.78 24.64 -26.61
CA ALA A 36 14.38 25.49 -27.73
C ALA A 36 14.41 24.74 -29.07
N ALA A 37 15.49 23.98 -29.32
CA ALA A 37 15.61 23.17 -30.54
C ALA A 37 14.56 22.05 -30.58
N TYR A 38 14.24 21.45 -29.44
CA TYR A 38 13.22 20.41 -29.33
C TYR A 38 11.81 20.90 -29.71
N TRP A 39 11.40 22.10 -29.28
CA TRP A 39 10.08 22.63 -29.62
C TRP A 39 9.93 23.01 -31.08
N GLN A 40 11.00 23.56 -31.69
CA GLN A 40 10.99 23.89 -33.12
C GLN A 40 10.70 22.63 -33.97
N GLN A 41 11.16 21.47 -33.51
CA GLN A 41 10.97 20.19 -34.19
C GLN A 41 9.66 19.49 -33.80
N ASN A 42 9.05 19.83 -32.66
CA ASN A 42 7.88 19.13 -32.10
C ASN A 42 6.78 20.12 -31.64
N PRO A 43 6.22 20.96 -32.54
CA PRO A 43 5.22 21.95 -32.17
C PRO A 43 3.95 21.31 -31.57
N HIS A 44 3.59 20.11 -32.04
CA HIS A 44 2.45 19.34 -31.53
C HIS A 44 2.56 18.91 -30.05
N GLN A 45 3.74 19.00 -29.43
CA GLN A 45 3.95 18.67 -28.01
C GLN A 45 4.03 19.89 -27.10
N GLN A 46 3.81 21.10 -27.63
CA GLN A 46 3.86 22.32 -26.82
C GLN A 46 2.91 22.29 -25.62
N ALA A 47 1.68 21.82 -25.82
CA ALA A 47 0.69 21.71 -24.72
C ALA A 47 1.21 20.80 -23.59
N LEU A 48 1.69 19.60 -23.93
CA LEU A 48 2.25 18.66 -22.96
C LEU A 48 3.45 19.25 -22.20
N VAL A 49 4.34 19.95 -22.90
CA VAL A 49 5.51 20.57 -22.28
C VAL A 49 5.10 21.73 -21.36
N ALA A 50 4.10 22.52 -21.76
CA ALA A 50 3.55 23.58 -20.93
C ALA A 50 2.95 23.01 -19.63
N ASP A 51 2.17 21.93 -19.72
CA ASP A 51 1.59 21.24 -18.56
C ASP A 51 2.68 20.69 -17.65
N ALA A 52 3.69 20.03 -18.21
CA ALA A 52 4.83 19.54 -17.44
C ALA A 52 5.60 20.67 -16.74
N ALA A 53 5.79 21.81 -17.42
CA ALA A 53 6.47 22.98 -16.84
C ALA A 53 5.66 23.60 -15.70
N LEU A 54 4.32 23.61 -15.79
CA LEU A 54 3.44 24.04 -14.69
C LEU A 54 3.58 23.14 -13.46
N ILE A 55 3.64 21.82 -13.67
CA ILE A 55 3.86 20.86 -12.58
C ILE A 55 5.22 21.09 -11.92
N VAL A 56 6.29 21.27 -12.71
CA VAL A 56 7.65 21.50 -12.20
C VAL A 56 7.77 22.82 -11.46
N ARG A 57 7.14 23.90 -11.94
CA ARG A 57 7.07 25.19 -11.22
C ARG A 57 6.30 25.08 -9.89
N GLY A 58 5.59 23.98 -9.70
CA GLY A 58 4.70 23.75 -8.58
C GLY A 58 3.38 24.49 -8.81
N ILE A 59 2.27 23.84 -8.43
CA ILE A 59 1.07 24.59 -8.04
C ILE A 59 1.55 25.50 -6.90
N PRO A 60 1.48 26.83 -7.01
CA PRO A 60 1.82 27.70 -5.91
C PRO A 60 0.84 27.42 -4.78
N PHE A 61 1.19 26.50 -3.88
CA PHE A 61 0.60 26.43 -2.56
C PHE A 61 1.09 27.68 -1.85
N ALA A 62 0.33 28.77 -1.95
CA ALA A 62 0.42 29.81 -0.96
C ALA A 62 0.12 29.11 0.37
N PRO A 63 1.09 28.96 1.29
CA PRO A 63 0.80 28.43 2.60
C PRO A 63 -0.04 29.50 3.27
N ASN A 64 -1.36 29.41 3.12
CA ASN A 64 -2.27 30.22 3.86
C ASN A 64 -2.10 29.72 5.30
N ARG A 65 -1.27 30.44 6.08
CA ARG A 65 -1.04 30.10 7.48
C ARG A 65 -2.40 30.23 8.15
N LEU A 66 -3.10 29.11 8.30
CA LEU A 66 -4.37 29.07 8.99
C LEU A 66 -4.13 29.67 10.39
N PRO A 67 -5.01 30.57 10.87
CA PRO A 67 -4.89 31.09 12.21
C PRO A 67 -4.79 29.92 13.20
N PRO A 68 -3.90 29.97 14.22
CA PRO A 68 -3.75 28.91 15.20
C PRO A 68 -5.08 28.47 15.83
N GLN A 69 -6.02 29.40 15.96
CA GLN A 69 -7.37 29.18 16.48
C GLN A 69 -8.18 28.21 15.60
N VAL A 70 -8.04 28.29 14.26
CA VAL A 70 -8.75 27.40 13.32
C VAL A 70 -8.19 25.99 13.40
N VAL A 71 -6.86 25.87 13.50
CA VAL A 71 -6.18 24.58 13.67
C VAL A 71 -6.62 23.91 14.97
N GLU A 72 -6.63 24.66 16.07
CA GLU A 72 -7.06 24.15 17.38
C GLU A 72 -8.54 23.73 17.38
N GLN A 73 -9.43 24.53 16.77
CA GLN A 73 -10.85 24.18 16.64
C GLN A 73 -11.06 22.88 15.85
N GLN A 74 -10.38 22.72 14.73
CA GLN A 74 -10.46 21.49 13.92
C GLN A 74 -9.88 20.29 14.66
N TRP A 75 -8.79 20.49 15.40
CA TRP A 75 -8.19 19.45 16.22
C TRP A 75 -9.13 18.97 17.33
N GLN A 76 -9.78 19.90 18.02
CA GLN A 76 -10.77 19.59 19.07
C GLN A 76 -11.99 18.84 18.54
N GLN A 77 -12.39 19.07 17.28
CA GLN A 77 -13.49 18.33 16.65
C GLN A 77 -13.11 16.88 16.30
N LEU A 78 -11.84 16.62 15.96
CA LEU A 78 -11.36 15.29 15.57
C LEU A 78 -11.00 14.41 16.76
N ARG A 79 -10.46 15.01 17.83
CA ARG A 79 -9.99 14.31 19.05
C ARG A 79 -10.99 13.28 19.62
N PRO A 80 -12.31 13.56 19.74
CA PRO A 80 -13.26 12.59 20.31
C PRO A 80 -13.49 11.37 19.42
N ARG A 81 -13.42 11.54 18.09
CA ARG A 81 -13.64 10.45 17.12
C ARG A 81 -12.48 9.46 17.09
N LEU A 82 -11.28 9.93 17.43
CA LEU A 82 -10.07 9.10 17.51
C LEU A 82 -9.95 8.37 18.85
N GLN A 83 -10.59 8.88 19.91
CA GLN A 83 -10.56 8.30 21.25
C GLN A 83 -11.64 7.23 21.48
N THR A 84 -12.57 7.06 20.55
CA THR A 84 -13.59 6.01 20.68
C THR A 84 -12.93 4.68 20.30
N PRO A 85 -12.71 3.75 21.26
CA PRO A 85 -12.17 2.45 20.92
C PRO A 85 -13.15 1.75 19.98
N VAL A 86 -12.66 1.29 18.82
CA VAL A 86 -13.46 0.49 17.90
C VAL A 86 -13.90 -0.76 18.65
N PRO A 87 -15.20 -1.08 18.74
CA PRO A 87 -15.65 -2.29 19.40
C PRO A 87 -15.08 -3.48 18.63
N THR A 88 -14.08 -4.15 19.21
CA THR A 88 -13.54 -5.40 18.69
C THR A 88 -14.65 -6.43 18.75
N ARG A 89 -15.18 -6.80 17.58
CA ARG A 89 -16.16 -7.87 17.42
C ARG A 89 -15.51 -9.15 17.94
N GLN A 90 -15.82 -9.54 19.17
CA GLN A 90 -15.34 -10.78 19.74
C GLN A 90 -15.87 -11.91 18.86
N ALA A 91 -14.96 -12.54 18.10
CA ALA A 91 -15.26 -13.76 17.41
C ALA A 91 -15.66 -14.77 18.49
N LYS A 92 -16.91 -15.22 18.48
CA LYS A 92 -17.35 -16.37 19.28
C LYS A 92 -16.46 -17.53 18.85
N GLN A 93 -15.44 -17.83 19.64
CA GLN A 93 -14.62 -19.02 19.45
C GLN A 93 -15.56 -20.20 19.67
N ALA A 94 -15.95 -20.83 18.56
CA ALA A 94 -16.61 -22.12 18.60
C ALA A 94 -15.63 -23.09 19.27
N SER A 95 -15.88 -23.42 20.53
CA SER A 95 -15.14 -24.44 21.25
C SER A 95 -15.33 -25.76 20.51
N SER A 96 -14.26 -26.30 19.96
CA SER A 96 -14.25 -27.58 19.27
C SER A 96 -14.52 -28.71 20.25
N PHE A 97 -15.79 -29.14 20.33
CA PHE A 97 -16.21 -30.37 21.01
C PHE A 97 -15.88 -31.61 20.16
N LEU A 98 -14.61 -31.84 19.89
CA LEU A 98 -14.15 -33.04 19.19
C LEU A 98 -12.88 -33.56 19.87
N ASN A 99 -13.04 -34.45 20.86
CA ASN A 99 -12.12 -35.58 21.14
C ASN A 99 -12.56 -36.48 22.32
N ASP A 100 -13.73 -37.12 22.23
CA ASP A 100 -14.14 -38.13 23.22
C ASP A 100 -13.95 -39.60 22.77
N TYR A 101 -13.33 -39.84 21.61
CA TYR A 101 -13.18 -41.21 21.06
C TYR A 101 -11.83 -41.89 21.35
N GLN A 102 -10.96 -41.31 22.18
CA GLN A 102 -9.61 -41.85 22.40
C GLN A 102 -9.54 -43.11 23.27
N TYR A 103 -10.62 -43.50 23.95
CA TYR A 103 -10.59 -44.64 24.90
C TYR A 103 -11.31 -45.92 24.42
N ALA A 104 -11.89 -45.93 23.22
CA ALA A 104 -12.68 -47.07 22.74
C ALA A 104 -11.84 -48.34 22.44
N ALA A 105 -10.56 -48.20 22.08
CA ALA A 105 -9.70 -49.34 21.76
C ALA A 105 -9.20 -50.09 23.02
N LEU A 106 -8.99 -49.37 24.13
CA LEU A 106 -8.49 -49.93 25.40
C LEU A 106 -9.53 -50.82 26.09
N THR A 107 -10.81 -50.46 26.03
CA THR A 107 -11.89 -51.27 26.60
C THR A 107 -12.07 -52.58 25.83
N PHE A 108 -11.96 -52.54 24.50
CA PHE A 108 -12.05 -53.75 23.66
C PHE A 108 -10.93 -54.75 23.97
N PHE A 109 -9.69 -54.29 24.11
CA PHE A 109 -8.56 -55.18 24.40
C PHE A 109 -8.66 -55.81 25.79
N SER A 110 -9.13 -55.05 26.80
CA SER A 110 -9.34 -55.57 28.16
C SER A 110 -10.41 -56.66 28.21
N ILE A 111 -11.52 -56.49 27.48
CA ILE A 111 -12.58 -57.51 27.40
C ILE A 111 -12.06 -58.78 26.71
N LEU A 112 -11.28 -58.63 25.63
CA LEU A 112 -10.75 -59.75 24.87
C LEU A 112 -9.75 -60.58 25.69
N VAL A 113 -8.84 -59.93 26.43
CA VAL A 113 -7.88 -60.63 27.31
C VAL A 113 -8.59 -61.28 28.51
N GLY A 114 -9.57 -60.61 29.10
CA GLY A 114 -10.35 -61.17 30.22
C GLY A 114 -11.14 -62.42 29.82
N ALA A 115 -11.82 -62.40 28.67
CA ALA A 115 -12.56 -63.55 28.15
C ALA A 115 -11.63 -64.74 27.81
N MET A 116 -10.46 -64.46 27.22
CA MET A 116 -9.46 -65.48 26.88
C MET A 116 -8.89 -66.16 28.15
N GLY A 117 -8.59 -65.38 29.19
CA GLY A 117 -8.11 -65.90 30.47
C GLY A 117 -9.15 -66.75 31.21
N TYR A 118 -10.41 -66.30 31.22
CA TYR A 118 -11.51 -67.07 31.80
C TYR A 118 -11.72 -68.42 31.11
N TRP A 119 -11.65 -68.43 29.77
CA TRP A 119 -11.80 -69.67 29.01
C TRP A 119 -10.66 -70.66 29.34
N TYR A 120 -9.41 -70.18 29.38
CA TYR A 120 -8.24 -70.99 29.71
C TYR A 120 -8.33 -71.62 31.10
N PHE A 121 -8.78 -70.87 32.11
CA PHE A 121 -8.92 -71.39 33.48
C PHE A 121 -10.08 -72.39 33.62
N LYS A 122 -11.12 -72.28 32.79
CA LYS A 122 -12.24 -73.24 32.78
C LYS A 122 -11.89 -74.57 32.10
N THR A 123 -10.98 -74.55 31.12
CA THR A 123 -10.55 -75.76 30.39
C THR A 123 -9.41 -76.53 31.06
N LYS A 124 -8.83 -76.01 32.14
CA LYS A 124 -7.83 -76.70 32.96
C LYS A 124 -8.46 -77.25 34.24
#